data_AF-A0A8T3MUY4-F1
#
_entry.id   AF-A0A8T3MUY4-F1
#
_cell.length_a   1.000
_cell.length_b   1.000
_cell.length_c   1.000
_cell.angle_alpha   90.00
_cell.angle_beta   90.00
_cell.angle_gamma   90.00
#
_symmetry.space_group_name_H-M   'P 1'
#
loop_
_entity.id
_entity.type
_entity.pdbx_description
1 polymer ?
#
loop_
_entity_poly.entity_id
_entity_poly.type
_entity_poly.pdbx_seq_one_letter_code
_entity_poly.pdbx_strand_id
1 'polypeptide(L)'
;MIEIILQAERALAVGLVEQAERLYRQAAAADPRNSIAVVGLARVALERADDRAAYGLARTALEIDPENAAASRLVARLDEVLRYRNELPPDDAEVARVAAVALAGVALAGVAAAPAEAGRAATA
;
A
#
# COMPACT_ATOMS: atom_id res chain seq x y z
N MET A 1 -8.67 -2.38 17.66
CA MET A 1 -7.97 -2.13 16.37
C MET A 1 -8.68 -2.76 15.16
N ILE A 2 -9.18 -4.00 15.22
CA ILE A 2 -9.82 -4.68 14.06
C ILE A 2 -11.10 -3.95 13.56
N GLU A 3 -11.81 -3.28 14.45
CA GLU A 3 -13.08 -2.61 14.14
C GLU A 3 -12.95 -1.43 13.16
N ILE A 4 -11.88 -0.62 13.25
CA ILE A 4 -11.68 0.54 12.37
C ILE A 4 -11.40 0.09 10.93
N ILE A 5 -10.60 -0.97 10.74
CA ILE A 5 -10.31 -1.53 9.40
C ILE A 5 -11.59 -2.07 8.77
N LEU A 6 -12.41 -2.79 9.54
CA LEU A 6 -13.67 -3.34 9.04
C LEU A 6 -14.66 -2.24 8.66
N GLN A 7 -14.73 -1.16 9.46
CA GLN A 7 -15.53 0.02 9.12
C GLN A 7 -15.00 0.73 7.86
N ALA A 8 -13.68 0.82 7.70
CA ALA A 8 -13.07 1.40 6.50
C ALA A 8 -13.39 0.58 5.25
N GLU A 9 -13.33 -0.75 5.34
CA GLU A 9 -13.70 -1.65 4.24
C GLU A 9 -15.17 -1.50 3.85
N ARG A 10 -16.05 -1.40 4.85
CA ARG A 10 -17.47 -1.13 4.58
C ARG A 10 -17.64 0.22 3.90
N ALA A 11 -17.00 1.27 4.41
CA ALA A 11 -17.07 2.60 3.81
C ALA A 11 -16.60 2.58 2.34
N LEU A 12 -15.50 1.89 2.02
CA LEU A 12 -15.08 1.67 0.63
C LEU A 12 -16.14 0.92 -0.17
N ALA A 13 -16.73 -0.15 0.36
CA ALA A 13 -17.74 -0.93 -0.34
C ALA A 13 -19.01 -0.13 -0.68
N VAL A 14 -19.34 0.90 0.10
CA VAL A 14 -20.46 1.82 -0.18
C VAL A 14 -20.05 3.06 -0.99
N GLY A 15 -18.79 3.16 -1.44
CA GLY A 15 -18.27 4.29 -2.21
C GLY A 15 -17.93 5.54 -1.38
N LEU A 16 -17.89 5.43 -0.04
CA LEU A 16 -17.50 6.50 0.87
C LEU A 16 -15.96 6.59 0.98
N VAL A 17 -15.31 6.86 -0.15
CA VAL A 17 -13.85 6.84 -0.31
C VAL A 17 -13.13 7.76 0.69
N GLU A 18 -13.66 8.97 0.93
CA GLU A 18 -13.08 9.90 1.90
C GLU A 18 -13.19 9.43 3.35
N GLN A 19 -14.30 8.74 3.69
CA GLN A 19 -14.48 8.22 5.04
C GLN A 19 -13.57 7.01 5.27
N ALA A 20 -13.47 6.13 4.29
CA ALA A 20 -12.55 5.00 4.34
C ALA A 20 -11.10 5.45 4.46
N GLU A 21 -10.68 6.47 3.70
CA GLU A 21 -9.35 7.04 3.80
C GLU A 21 -9.01 7.47 5.23
N ARG A 22 -9.91 8.23 5.87
CA ARG A 22 -9.70 8.69 7.26
C ARG A 22 -9.57 7.52 8.23
N LEU A 23 -10.42 6.50 8.09
CA LEU A 23 -10.39 5.31 8.95
C LEU A 23 -9.11 4.49 8.74
N TYR A 24 -8.67 4.29 7.50
CA TYR A 24 -7.41 3.61 7.22
C TYR A 24 -6.19 4.39 7.70
N ARG A 25 -6.16 5.72 7.57
CA ARG A 25 -5.09 6.54 8.15
C ARG A 25 -5.08 6.44 9.68
N GLN A 26 -6.24 6.43 10.33
CA GLN A 26 -6.31 6.22 11.78
C GLN A 26 -5.79 4.84 12.18
N ALA A 27 -6.13 3.80 11.43
CA ALA A 27 -5.63 2.46 11.69
C ALA A 27 -4.11 2.36 11.47
N ALA A 28 -3.58 2.99 10.41
CA ALA A 28 -2.14 3.05 10.17
C ALA A 28 -1.40 3.90 11.22
N ALA A 29 -2.04 4.94 11.76
CA ALA A 29 -1.50 5.74 12.86
C ALA A 29 -1.47 4.98 14.19
N ALA A 30 -2.50 4.16 14.44
CA ALA A 30 -2.54 3.29 15.60
C ALA A 30 -1.50 2.16 15.49
N ASP A 31 -1.36 1.57 14.30
CA ASP A 31 -0.43 0.48 14.01
C ASP A 31 0.32 0.71 12.68
N PRO A 32 1.52 1.33 12.74
CA PRO A 32 2.33 1.60 11.55
C PRO A 32 2.75 0.33 10.78
N ARG A 33 2.78 -0.81 11.47
CA ARG A 33 3.16 -2.12 10.91
C ARG A 33 1.97 -2.95 10.45
N ASN A 34 0.78 -2.35 10.34
CA ASN A 34 -0.41 -3.03 9.87
C ASN A 34 -0.51 -2.95 8.35
N SER A 35 -0.04 -4.01 7.66
CA SER A 35 -0.07 -4.11 6.20
C SER A 35 -1.50 -3.97 5.63
N ILE A 36 -2.53 -4.40 6.37
CA ILE A 36 -3.93 -4.31 5.95
C ILE A 36 -4.40 -2.86 5.89
N ALA A 37 -3.97 -2.01 6.82
CA ALA A 37 -4.30 -0.58 6.81
C ALA A 37 -3.71 0.11 5.58
N VAL A 38 -2.45 -0.20 5.26
CA VAL A 38 -1.73 0.34 4.11
C VAL A 38 -2.34 -0.15 2.79
N VAL A 39 -2.73 -1.44 2.71
CA VAL A 39 -3.50 -1.98 1.57
C VAL A 39 -4.83 -1.26 1.41
N GLY A 40 -5.50 -0.93 2.51
CA GLY A 40 -6.72 -0.13 2.50
C GLY A 40 -6.52 1.25 1.86
N LEU A 41 -5.44 1.94 2.22
CA LEU A 41 -5.05 3.21 1.58
C LEU A 41 -4.72 3.03 0.10
N ALA A 42 -4.07 1.93 -0.29
CA ALA A 42 -3.82 1.63 -1.71
C ALA A 42 -5.13 1.46 -2.50
N ARG A 43 -6.14 0.81 -1.91
CA ARG A 43 -7.48 0.68 -2.53
C ARG A 43 -8.21 2.01 -2.62
N VAL A 44 -8.08 2.88 -1.63
CA VAL A 44 -8.61 4.25 -1.68
C VAL A 44 -7.97 5.03 -2.84
N ALA A 45 -6.66 4.89 -3.04
CA ALA A 45 -5.96 5.54 -4.16
C ALA A 45 -6.44 5.01 -5.53
N LEU A 46 -6.71 3.70 -5.64
CA LEU A 46 -7.34 3.11 -6.83
C LEU A 46 -8.71 3.71 -7.13
N GLU A 47 -9.56 3.87 -6.11
CA GLU A 47 -10.89 4.49 -6.26
C GLU A 47 -10.80 5.95 -6.71
N ARG A 48 -9.68 6.62 -6.42
CA ARG A 48 -9.37 7.98 -6.89
C ARG A 48 -8.69 8.02 -8.27
N ALA A 49 -8.54 6.87 -8.93
CA ALA A 49 -7.80 6.71 -10.17
C ALA A 49 -6.30 7.11 -10.07
N ASP A 50 -5.75 7.04 -8.86
CA ASP A 50 -4.36 7.41 -8.56
C ASP A 50 -3.49 6.14 -8.54
N ASP A 51 -3.33 5.53 -9.72
CA ASP A 51 -2.69 4.21 -9.90
C ASP A 51 -1.23 4.20 -9.39
N ARG A 52 -0.50 5.30 -9.56
CA ARG A 52 0.87 5.46 -9.03
C ARG A 52 0.91 5.41 -7.51
N ALA A 53 0.02 6.18 -6.86
CA ALA A 53 -0.03 6.22 -5.42
C ALA A 53 -0.47 4.86 -4.83
N ALA A 54 -1.44 4.21 -5.48
CA ALA A 54 -1.88 2.87 -5.13
C ALA A 54 -0.73 1.84 -5.22
N TYR A 55 0.12 1.94 -6.25
CA TYR A 55 1.23 1.01 -6.45
C TYR A 55 2.25 1.15 -5.33
N GLY A 56 2.63 2.39 -4.98
CA GLY A 56 3.56 2.64 -3.90
C GLY A 56 3.06 2.11 -2.55
N LEU A 57 1.79 2.36 -2.23
CA LEU A 57 1.20 1.87 -0.98
C LEU A 57 1.12 0.34 -0.95
N ALA A 58 0.77 -0.31 -2.07
CA ALA A 58 0.73 -1.77 -2.14
C ALA A 58 2.13 -2.40 -2.02
N ARG A 59 3.18 -1.76 -2.57
CA ARG A 59 4.57 -2.16 -2.37
C ARG A 59 4.99 -2.05 -0.92
N THR A 60 4.72 -0.91 -0.26
CA THR A 60 5.03 -0.73 1.16
C THR A 60 4.31 -1.74 2.04
N ALA A 61 3.07 -2.10 1.71
CA ALA A 61 2.37 -3.15 2.43
C ALA A 61 3.07 -4.52 2.34
N LEU A 62 3.71 -4.84 1.21
CA LEU A 62 4.54 -6.04 1.05
C LEU A 62 5.88 -5.95 1.76
N GLU A 63 6.45 -4.76 1.90
CA GLU A 63 7.66 -4.57 2.72
C GLU A 63 7.37 -4.81 4.21
N ILE A 64 6.17 -4.44 4.66
CA ILE A 64 5.71 -4.69 6.03
C ILE A 64 5.38 -6.18 6.22
N ASP A 65 4.63 -6.76 5.27
CA ASP A 65 4.17 -8.14 5.30
C ASP A 65 4.22 -8.77 3.88
N PRO A 66 5.29 -9.52 3.57
CA PRO A 66 5.46 -10.13 2.26
C PRO A 66 4.42 -11.21 1.95
N GLU A 67 3.79 -11.82 2.98
CA GLU A 67 2.76 -12.86 2.79
C GLU A 67 1.37 -12.26 2.52
N ASN A 68 1.25 -10.93 2.49
CA ASN A 68 -0.02 -10.28 2.23
C ASN A 68 -0.47 -10.49 0.76
N ALA A 69 -1.35 -11.47 0.57
CA ALA A 69 -1.90 -11.83 -0.73
C ALA A 69 -2.67 -10.66 -1.39
N ALA A 70 -3.31 -9.79 -0.61
CA ALA A 70 -4.05 -8.64 -1.15
C ALA A 70 -3.07 -7.60 -1.73
N ALA A 71 -1.99 -7.31 -1.01
CA ALA A 71 -0.94 -6.40 -1.47
C ALA A 71 -0.24 -6.95 -2.73
N SER A 72 0.09 -8.25 -2.75
CA SER A 72 0.72 -8.91 -3.90
C SER A 72 -0.15 -8.81 -5.17
N ARG A 73 -1.45 -9.07 -5.04
CA ARG A 73 -2.41 -8.95 -6.15
C ARG A 73 -2.54 -7.52 -6.65
N LEU A 74 -2.58 -6.55 -5.73
CA LEU A 74 -2.67 -5.13 -6.08
C LEU A 74 -1.44 -4.67 -6.87
N VAL A 75 -0.23 -5.01 -6.40
CA VAL A 75 1.01 -4.68 -7.12
C VAL A 75 1.01 -5.30 -8.51
N ALA A 76 0.70 -6.59 -8.64
CA ALA A 76 0.70 -7.27 -9.94
C ALA A 76 -0.30 -6.63 -10.92
N ARG A 77 -1.50 -6.29 -10.44
CA ARG A 77 -2.53 -5.62 -11.24
C ARG A 77 -2.10 -4.22 -11.67
N LEU A 78 -1.55 -3.43 -10.75
CA LEU A 78 -1.13 -2.06 -11.02
C LEU A 78 0.09 -2.00 -11.94
N ASP A 79 1.03 -2.93 -11.79
CA ASP A 79 2.16 -3.12 -12.69
C ASP A 79 1.69 -3.37 -14.13
N GLU A 80 0.68 -4.22 -14.31
CA GLU A 80 0.07 -4.46 -15.62
C GLU A 80 -0.61 -3.20 -16.19
N VAL A 81 -1.38 -2.49 -15.37
CA VAL A 81 -2.08 -1.24 -15.79
C VAL A 81 -1.08 -0.17 -16.23
N LEU A 82 -0.03 0.06 -15.44
CA LEU A 82 1.00 1.07 -15.75
C LEU A 82 1.75 0.71 -17.04
N ARG A 83 2.16 -0.56 -17.19
CA ARG A 83 2.78 -1.04 -18.44
C ARG A 83 1.87 -0.88 -19.65
N TYR A 84 0.57 -1.16 -19.51
CA TYR A 84 -0.39 -0.99 -20.59
C TYR A 84 -0.52 0.48 -21.03
N ARG A 85 -0.40 1.41 -20.08
CA ARG A 85 -0.38 2.86 -20.33
C ARG A 85 0.98 3.38 -20.79
N ASN A 86 1.95 2.50 -21.00
CA ASN A 86 3.34 2.82 -21.32
C ASN A 86 4.01 3.72 -20.26
N GLU A 87 3.53 3.62 -19.03
CA GLU A 87 4.08 4.29 -17.85
C GLU A 87 4.92 3.28 -17.07
N LEU A 88 6.13 3.68 -16.69
CA LEU A 88 6.96 2.84 -15.82
C LEU A 88 6.39 2.88 -14.40
N PRO A 89 6.40 1.74 -13.68
CA PRO A 89 6.05 1.74 -12.27
C PRO A 89 6.93 2.74 -11.51
N PRO A 90 6.38 3.43 -10.50
CA PRO A 90 7.13 4.41 -9.74
C PRO A 90 8.35 3.74 -9.10
N ASP A 91 9.52 4.39 -9.23
CA ASP A 91 10.76 3.92 -8.62
C ASP A 91 10.63 3.87 -7.08
N ASP A 92 11.47 3.08 -6.42
CA ASP A 92 11.42 2.88 -4.96
C ASP A 92 11.48 4.21 -4.17
N ALA A 93 12.14 5.23 -4.72
CA ALA A 93 12.20 6.57 -4.14
C ALA A 93 10.84 7.31 -4.19
N GLU A 94 10.06 7.13 -5.25
CA GLU A 94 8.71 7.69 -5.37
C GLU A 94 7.72 6.92 -4.50
N VAL A 95 7.85 5.59 -4.44
CA VAL A 95 7.11 4.72 -3.52
C VAL A 95 7.31 5.18 -2.06
N ALA A 96 8.56 5.40 -1.64
CA ALA A 96 8.88 5.88 -0.30
C ALA A 96 8.28 7.26 -0.01
N ARG A 97 8.26 8.17 -1.00
CA ARG A 97 7.62 9.50 -0.85
C ARG A 97 6.11 9.41 -0.71
N VAL A 98 5.45 8.61 -1.55
CA VAL A 98 4.00 8.38 -1.49
C VAL A 98 3.61 7.78 -0.14
N ALA A 99 4.34 6.75 0.30
CA ALA A 99 4.15 6.13 1.60
C ALA A 99 4.35 7.15 2.73
N ALA A 100 5.41 7.96 2.66
CA ALA A 100 5.66 9.01 3.65
C ALA A 100 4.55 10.06 3.71
N VAL A 101 3.95 10.45 2.59
CA VAL A 101 2.82 11.42 2.56
C VAL A 101 1.53 10.78 3.07
N ALA A 102 1.22 9.56 2.65
CA ALA A 102 0.01 8.84 3.07
C ALA A 102 0.05 8.46 4.55
N LEU A 103 1.25 8.23 5.08
CA LEU A 103 1.54 7.94 6.47
C LEU A 103 2.04 9.17 7.23
N ALA A 104 2.03 10.38 6.65
CA ALA A 104 2.48 11.61 7.33
C ALA A 104 1.54 11.91 8.51
N GLY A 105 2.01 11.60 9.72
CA GLY A 105 1.22 11.58 10.96
C GLY A 105 1.44 10.30 11.77
N VAL A 106 1.97 9.27 11.13
CA VAL A 106 2.50 8.05 11.72
C VAL A 106 4.00 8.23 11.81
N ALA A 107 4.58 8.18 13.02
CA ALA A 107 6.02 8.25 13.18
C ALA A 107 6.65 7.10 12.38
N LEU A 108 7.23 7.39 11.21
CA LEU A 108 8.05 6.46 10.44
C LEU A 108 9.42 6.31 11.15
N ALA A 109 9.39 5.85 12.39
CA ALA A 109 10.54 5.33 13.09
C ALA A 109 10.67 3.85 12.72
N GLY A 110 11.22 3.55 11.54
CA GLY A 110 11.63 2.18 11.24
C GLY A 110 11.69 1.71 9.79
N VAL A 111 11.22 2.48 8.79
CA VAL A 111 11.46 2.12 7.38
C VAL A 111 12.85 2.62 6.97
N ALA A 112 13.87 2.07 7.61
CA ALA A 112 15.23 2.10 7.12
C ALA A 112 15.51 0.72 6.52
N ALA A 113 15.64 0.72 5.19
CA ALA A 113 16.44 -0.21 4.40
C ALA A 113 16.25 -1.71 4.67
N ALA A 114 15.50 -2.38 3.79
CA ALA A 114 15.87 -3.72 3.35
C ALA A 114 15.81 -3.73 1.82
N PRO A 115 16.95 -3.81 1.10
CA PRO A 115 16.90 -4.04 -0.33
C PRO A 115 16.29 -5.42 -0.55
N ALA A 116 15.39 -5.48 -1.53
CA ALA A 116 14.84 -6.71 -2.04
C ALA A 116 15.96 -7.63 -2.56
N GLU A 117 16.35 -8.65 -1.79
CA GLU A 117 16.97 -9.85 -2.34
C GLU A 117 15.88 -10.86 -2.66
N ALA A 118 15.21 -10.62 -3.78
CA ALA A 118 14.51 -11.67 -4.50
C ALA A 118 15.57 -12.59 -5.14
N GLY A 119 15.70 -13.79 -4.58
CA GLY A 119 16.10 -15.03 -5.25
C GLY A 119 17.25 -14.97 -6.25
N ARG A 120 18.43 -15.46 -5.84
CA ARG A 120 19.23 -16.28 -6.76
C ARG A 120 18.94 -17.76 -6.52
N ALA A 121 18.42 -18.34 -7.58
CA ALA A 121 18.19 -19.75 -7.79
C ALA A 121 19.48 -20.59 -7.70
N ALA A 122 19.24 -21.86 -7.35
CA ALA A 122 19.80 -23.07 -7.98
C ALA A 122 21.28 -23.46 -7.79
N THR A 123 21.45 -24.79 -7.62
CA THR A 123 22.65 -25.65 -7.78
C THR A 123 23.76 -25.46 -6.74
N ALA A 124 24.28 -26.48 -6.04
CA ALA A 124 24.41 -27.92 -6.30
C ALA A 124 24.45 -28.72 -4.98
#